data_AF-A0A7S1UAE9-F1
#
_entry.id   AF-A0A7S1UAE9-F1
#
_cell.length_a   1.000
_cell.length_b   1.000
_cell.length_c   1.000
_cell.angle_alpha   90.00
_cell.angle_beta   90.00
_cell.angle_gamma   90.00
#
_symmetry.space_group_name_H-M   'P 1'
#
loop_
_entity.id
_entity.type
_entity.pdbx_description
1 polymer ?
#
loop_
_entity_poly.entity_id
_entity_poly.type
_entity_poly.pdbx_seq_one_letter_code
_entity_poly.pdbx_strand_id
1 'polypeptide(L)'
;GDDLAALLRPLVDDPGNAASWQRLEAIAKDGSLRDYAENAAAVAGGFWNDDWDGDNDAHMAAEPAYGFPAAAYESAVLAAVAVLSEDKIDDAATAAAGVFLQGLRGCPEYSVATLRAAFAGDREPELLDAAAKCLARAELGTPVHATLVRALLYSVYEAAAPPMRGEMRRRIAQFLRAYGAGGRSARHALILPVLEVLGCILAGMDPAAVRRKKSERDLLFHCLLPLHATNEMTLWRDQVPVLQEWMDDLVFCVLATLDQIALAEGGSASQTVAAQAEFVEKVLEYWPDGYSSNTPKQVLLLHELEKLLVHELPTAAAEADPRNASAPSSTRLALFRRARDRIILHLAMVLKGENFRTLERVLMMWKNPAWVALLQHPEHSGAVIEPLLKALVRRGGDGDGRVGHWNPTVNRMSKLVLTKLQEGNPTAFAAAANASFNRNQSAPKKVAAEQKPAAAAAPARPQSGSKKRRSPGLPPAFHDTPTAKAQRQPAAAAVRSPRPKPNP
;
A
#
# COMPACT_ATOMS: atom_id res chain seq x y z
N GLY A 1 29.36 26.35 -3.06
CA GLY A 1 29.72 27.06 -1.82
C GLY A 1 29.81 28.55 -2.04
N ASP A 2 31.00 29.06 -2.38
CA ASP A 2 31.26 30.51 -2.46
C ASP A 2 30.56 31.21 -3.65
N ASP A 3 30.40 30.53 -4.79
CA ASP A 3 29.65 31.07 -5.94
C ASP A 3 28.14 31.15 -5.70
N LEU A 4 27.56 30.19 -4.96
CA LEU A 4 26.15 30.22 -4.59
C LEU A 4 25.88 31.30 -3.54
N ALA A 5 26.76 31.45 -2.56
CA ALA A 5 26.69 32.54 -1.60
C ALA A 5 26.79 33.90 -2.31
N ALA A 6 27.63 34.05 -3.33
CA ALA A 6 27.71 35.27 -4.14
C ALA A 6 26.46 35.50 -5.02
N LEU A 7 25.85 34.45 -5.57
CA LEU A 7 24.61 34.51 -6.36
C LEU A 7 23.37 34.81 -5.52
N LEU A 8 23.33 34.32 -4.27
CA LEU A 8 22.24 34.52 -3.32
C LEU A 8 22.45 35.76 -2.43
N ARG A 9 23.66 36.32 -2.34
CA ARG A 9 23.95 37.52 -1.54
C ARG A 9 23.07 38.74 -1.91
N PRO A 10 22.76 39.03 -3.20
CA PRO A 10 21.78 40.06 -3.55
C PRO A 10 20.36 39.78 -3.05
N LEU A 11 20.00 38.50 -2.84
CA LEU A 11 18.69 38.08 -2.30
C LEU A 11 18.63 38.13 -0.77
N VAL A 12 19.79 38.00 -0.11
CA VAL A 12 19.95 38.11 1.35
C VAL A 12 20.10 39.58 1.78
N ASP A 13 20.75 40.39 0.96
CA ASP A 13 21.02 41.81 1.23
C ASP A 13 19.89 42.75 0.77
N ASP A 14 18.85 42.23 0.11
CA ASP A 14 17.64 42.98 -0.19
C ASP A 14 16.82 43.22 1.11
N PRO A 15 16.65 44.48 1.56
CA PRO A 15 15.93 44.78 2.79
C PRO A 15 14.47 44.33 2.78
N GLY A 16 13.86 44.08 1.60
CA GLY A 16 12.54 43.47 1.48
C GLY A 16 12.49 41.97 1.80
N ASN A 17 13.60 41.25 1.59
CA ASN A 17 13.71 39.81 1.81
C ASN A 17 14.35 39.44 3.15
N ALA A 18 15.10 40.37 3.78
CA ALA A 18 15.75 40.15 5.08
C ALA A 18 14.76 39.71 6.18
N ALA A 19 13.53 40.25 6.17
CA ALA A 19 12.47 39.85 7.11
C ALA A 19 11.96 38.42 6.84
N SER A 20 11.83 38.03 5.56
CA SER A 20 11.45 36.67 5.15
C SER A 20 12.52 35.64 5.49
N TRP A 21 13.80 36.01 5.34
CA TRP A 21 14.93 35.17 5.72
C TRP A 21 15.06 35.00 7.23
N GLN A 22 14.91 36.06 8.03
CA GLN A 22 14.88 35.95 9.49
C GLN A 22 13.70 35.10 9.98
N ARG A 23 12.54 35.15 9.28
CA ARG A 23 11.40 34.28 9.56
C ARG A 23 11.69 32.82 9.23
N LEU A 24 12.27 32.52 8.07
CA LEU A 24 12.65 31.17 7.66
C LEU A 24 13.74 30.58 8.56
N GLU A 25 14.72 31.38 8.96
CA GLU A 25 15.76 30.96 9.89
C GLU A 25 15.21 30.71 11.30
N ALA A 26 14.20 31.48 11.74
CA ALA A 26 13.47 31.23 12.99
C ALA A 26 12.61 29.95 12.92
N ILE A 27 11.88 29.74 11.82
CA ILE A 27 11.04 28.56 11.55
C ILE A 27 11.88 27.27 11.40
N ALA A 28 13.08 27.38 10.82
CA ALA A 28 14.02 26.27 10.73
C ALA A 28 14.66 25.94 12.09
N LYS A 29 14.86 26.94 12.96
CA LYS A 29 15.45 26.77 14.29
C LYS A 29 14.46 26.27 15.35
N ASP A 30 13.16 26.55 15.23
CA ASP A 30 12.14 26.15 16.21
C ASP A 30 11.46 24.80 15.91
N GLY A 31 11.67 24.22 14.73
CA GLY A 31 11.07 22.95 14.30
C GLY A 31 9.63 23.05 13.77
N SER A 32 9.09 24.26 13.61
CA SER A 32 7.71 24.54 13.15
C SER A 32 7.46 24.28 11.66
N LEU A 33 8.49 23.93 10.88
CA LEU A 33 8.33 23.43 9.50
C LEU A 33 7.37 22.24 9.40
N ARG A 34 7.23 21.45 10.47
CA ARG A 34 6.27 20.35 10.58
C ARG A 34 4.82 20.85 10.68
N ASP A 35 4.56 21.81 11.57
CA ASP A 35 3.23 22.45 11.74
C ASP A 35 2.84 23.27 10.50
N TYR A 36 3.82 23.83 9.78
CA TYR A 36 3.60 24.56 8.53
C TYR A 36 3.32 23.63 7.34
N ALA A 37 3.96 22.46 7.29
CA ALA A 37 3.67 21.42 6.29
C ALA A 37 2.32 20.72 6.55
N GLU A 38 1.95 20.51 7.81
CA GLU A 38 0.64 19.96 8.22
C GLU A 38 -0.50 20.97 7.92
N ASN A 39 -0.30 22.27 8.13
CA ASN A 39 -1.23 23.31 7.69
C ASN A 39 -1.32 23.46 6.16
N ALA A 40 -0.22 23.29 5.43
CA ALA A 40 -0.23 23.29 3.96
C ALA A 40 -0.98 22.08 3.38
N ALA A 41 -0.93 20.92 4.04
CA ALA A 41 -1.74 19.75 3.69
C ALA A 41 -3.23 19.97 4.01
N ALA A 42 -3.57 20.69 5.09
CA ALA A 42 -4.95 21.08 5.40
C ALA A 42 -5.52 22.08 4.38
N VAL A 43 -4.70 23.00 3.86
CA VAL A 43 -5.09 23.95 2.80
C VAL A 43 -5.21 23.27 1.43
N ALA A 44 -4.35 22.29 1.10
CA ALA A 44 -4.48 21.50 -0.11
C ALA A 44 -5.65 20.48 -0.05
N GLY A 45 -5.98 19.99 1.15
CA GLY A 45 -7.14 19.10 1.39
C GLY A 45 -8.49 19.81 1.49
N GLY A 46 -8.50 21.11 1.81
CA GLY A 46 -9.72 21.92 1.91
C GLY A 46 -10.36 22.31 0.57
N PHE A 47 -9.71 22.00 -0.56
CA PHE A 47 -10.17 22.38 -1.90
C PHE A 47 -11.23 21.43 -2.50
N TRP A 48 -11.67 20.41 -1.76
CA TRP A 48 -12.54 19.33 -2.25
C TRP A 48 -13.79 19.07 -1.40
N ASN A 49 -14.27 20.06 -0.63
CA ASN A 49 -15.61 20.00 -0.05
C ASN A 49 -16.47 21.13 -0.61
N ASP A 50 -17.48 20.74 -1.39
CA ASP A 50 -18.55 21.57 -1.90
C ASP A 50 -19.32 22.24 -0.75
N ASP A 51 -19.20 23.56 -0.67
CA ASP A 51 -20.32 24.47 -0.38
C ASP A 51 -20.11 25.70 -1.27
N TRP A 52 -20.42 25.50 -2.55
CA TRP A 52 -20.42 26.54 -3.57
C TRP A 52 -21.80 27.20 -3.58
N ASP A 53 -22.02 28.12 -2.64
CA ASP A 53 -22.98 29.22 -2.78
C ASP A 53 -22.84 30.18 -1.58
N GLY A 54 -22.20 31.34 -1.81
CA GLY A 54 -22.19 32.42 -0.82
C GLY A 54 -21.06 33.43 -1.01
N ASP A 55 -21.41 34.60 -1.53
CA ASP A 55 -20.62 35.84 -1.59
C ASP A 55 -19.67 36.01 -0.39
N ASN A 56 -18.36 36.12 -0.66
CA ASN A 56 -17.41 36.67 0.31
C ASN A 56 -16.22 37.35 -0.40
N ASP A 57 -16.53 38.43 -1.12
CA ASP A 57 -15.57 39.25 -1.87
C ASP A 57 -14.90 40.37 -1.03
N ALA A 58 -14.89 40.26 0.30
CA ALA A 58 -14.38 41.34 1.13
C ALA A 58 -13.69 40.84 2.40
N HIS A 59 -12.44 40.34 2.31
CA HIS A 59 -11.47 40.44 3.42
C HIS A 59 -10.00 40.06 3.12
N MET A 60 -9.52 40.04 1.87
CA MET A 60 -8.07 39.97 1.59
C MET A 60 -7.52 41.38 1.34
N ALA A 61 -7.04 42.03 2.41
CA ALA A 61 -6.27 43.27 2.29
C ALA A 61 -4.96 42.99 1.53
N ALA A 62 -4.64 43.85 0.57
CA ALA A 62 -3.46 43.75 -0.29
C ALA A 62 -2.16 43.80 0.53
N GLU A 63 -1.44 42.68 0.58
CA GLU A 63 -0.01 42.68 0.91
C GLU A 63 0.81 43.24 -0.27
N PRO A 64 1.93 43.94 -0.02
CA PRO A 64 2.76 44.49 -1.08
C PRO A 64 3.35 43.35 -1.92
N ALA A 65 3.08 43.38 -3.23
CA ALA A 65 3.71 42.50 -4.21
C ALA A 65 5.22 42.78 -4.26
N TYR A 66 6.01 41.99 -3.56
CA TYR A 66 7.45 41.92 -3.75
C TYR A 66 7.73 41.17 -5.05
N GLY A 67 7.92 41.91 -6.14
CA GLY A 67 8.30 41.35 -7.42
C GLY A 67 9.74 40.83 -7.36
N PHE A 68 9.92 39.51 -7.26
CA PHE A 68 11.20 38.90 -7.60
C PHE A 68 11.48 39.17 -9.09
N PRO A 69 12.71 39.47 -9.55
CA PRO A 69 13.04 39.58 -10.97
C PRO A 69 13.14 38.22 -11.68
N ALA A 70 12.63 38.10 -12.92
CA ALA A 70 12.51 36.79 -13.59
C ALA A 70 13.85 36.08 -13.83
N ALA A 71 14.90 36.86 -14.09
CA ALA A 71 16.26 36.34 -14.21
C ALA A 71 16.83 35.80 -12.88
N ALA A 72 16.47 36.43 -11.75
CA ALA A 72 16.88 35.96 -10.43
C ALA A 72 16.17 34.65 -10.07
N TYR A 73 14.91 34.54 -10.46
CA TYR A 73 14.15 33.31 -10.29
C TYR A 73 14.69 32.17 -11.15
N GLU A 74 14.94 32.40 -12.45
CA GLU A 74 15.59 31.42 -13.34
C GLU A 74 16.93 30.95 -12.77
N SER A 75 17.75 31.88 -12.27
CA SER A 75 19.03 31.56 -11.64
C SER A 75 18.86 30.72 -10.37
N ALA A 76 17.84 31.00 -9.55
CA ALA A 76 17.52 30.21 -8.37
C ALA A 76 17.02 28.80 -8.71
N VAL A 77 16.24 28.67 -9.80
CA VAL A 77 15.79 27.38 -10.32
C VAL A 77 16.98 26.54 -10.78
N LEU A 78 17.85 27.12 -11.61
CA LEU A 78 19.04 26.44 -12.11
C LEU A 78 20.01 26.11 -10.97
N ALA A 79 20.15 26.98 -9.98
CA ALA A 79 20.93 26.72 -8.78
C ALA A 79 20.33 25.55 -7.97
N ALA A 80 19.02 25.53 -7.76
CA ALA A 80 18.37 24.41 -7.06
C ALA A 80 18.57 23.09 -7.80
N VAL A 81 18.39 23.10 -9.13
CA VAL A 81 18.63 21.95 -10.02
C VAL A 81 20.10 21.50 -9.95
N ALA A 82 21.04 22.44 -10.03
CA ALA A 82 22.47 22.16 -9.96
C ALA A 82 22.88 21.58 -8.61
N VAL A 83 22.43 22.18 -7.51
CA VAL A 83 22.79 21.73 -6.16
C VAL A 83 22.16 20.36 -5.86
N LEU A 84 20.93 20.11 -6.31
CA LEU A 84 20.34 18.77 -6.20
C LEU A 84 21.02 17.75 -7.12
N SER A 85 21.78 18.22 -8.12
CA SER A 85 22.64 17.40 -8.97
C SER A 85 24.08 17.24 -8.43
N GLU A 86 24.43 17.83 -7.28
CA GLU A 86 25.70 17.59 -6.59
C GLU A 86 25.67 16.32 -5.71
N ASP A 87 26.84 15.74 -5.45
CA ASP A 87 26.98 14.48 -4.68
C ASP A 87 26.64 14.62 -3.18
N LYS A 88 26.55 15.85 -2.67
CA LYS A 88 26.20 16.14 -1.28
C LYS A 88 25.02 17.11 -1.24
N ILE A 89 23.93 16.68 -0.63
CA ILE A 89 22.81 17.56 -0.26
C ILE A 89 23.15 18.11 1.12
N ASP A 90 23.65 19.34 1.17
CA ASP A 90 23.95 20.08 2.39
C ASP A 90 22.87 21.13 2.69
N ASP A 91 23.08 21.96 3.71
CA ASP A 91 22.16 23.02 4.09
C ASP A 91 21.95 24.04 2.95
N ALA A 92 22.93 24.21 2.06
CA ALA A 92 22.82 25.10 0.92
C ALA A 92 21.88 24.53 -0.16
N ALA A 93 21.89 23.21 -0.36
CA ALA A 93 20.91 22.50 -1.20
C ALA A 93 19.48 22.69 -0.70
N THR A 94 19.30 22.54 0.61
CA THR A 94 18.02 22.72 1.28
C THR A 94 17.53 24.17 1.14
N ALA A 95 18.42 25.15 1.35
CA ALA A 95 18.09 26.56 1.19
C ALA A 95 17.75 26.92 -0.26
N ALA A 96 18.53 26.45 -1.24
CA ALA A 96 18.28 26.68 -2.66
C ALA A 96 16.92 26.11 -3.10
N ALA A 97 16.61 24.89 -2.67
CA ALA A 97 15.31 24.28 -2.93
C ALA A 97 14.18 25.04 -2.22
N GLY A 98 14.37 25.52 -1.00
CA GLY A 98 13.42 26.37 -0.28
C GLY A 98 13.10 27.66 -1.03
N VAL A 99 14.13 28.38 -1.51
CA VAL A 99 13.97 29.59 -2.32
C VAL A 99 13.22 29.30 -3.61
N PHE A 100 13.57 28.20 -4.30
CA PHE A 100 12.87 27.77 -5.50
C PHE A 100 11.38 27.54 -5.24
N LEU A 101 11.03 26.79 -4.20
CA LEU A 101 9.64 26.52 -3.82
C LEU A 101 8.88 27.77 -3.37
N GLN A 102 9.55 28.68 -2.67
CA GLN A 102 8.95 29.93 -2.27
C GLN A 102 8.67 30.83 -3.47
N GLY A 103 9.59 30.90 -4.44
CA GLY A 103 9.36 31.66 -5.67
C GLY A 103 8.26 31.05 -6.55
N LEU A 104 8.08 29.72 -6.55
CA LEU A 104 6.92 29.08 -7.19
C LEU A 104 5.58 29.48 -6.55
N ARG A 105 5.55 29.60 -5.22
CA ARG A 105 4.31 29.83 -4.46
C ARG A 105 3.96 31.31 -4.30
N GLY A 106 4.96 32.15 -4.09
CA GLY A 106 4.79 33.55 -3.70
C GLY A 106 4.62 34.52 -4.87
N CYS A 107 4.73 34.04 -6.11
CA CYS A 107 4.73 34.89 -7.29
C CYS A 107 3.88 34.24 -8.37
N PRO A 108 2.57 34.57 -8.47
CA PRO A 108 1.71 34.06 -9.54
C PRO A 108 2.21 34.44 -10.95
N GLU A 109 3.04 35.48 -11.04
CA GLU A 109 3.78 35.89 -12.25
C GLU A 109 4.86 34.87 -12.67
N TYR A 110 5.40 34.09 -11.73
CA TYR A 110 6.16 32.85 -11.99
C TYR A 110 5.24 31.68 -12.25
N SER A 111 4.28 31.92 -13.16
CA SER A 111 3.40 30.91 -13.66
C SER A 111 4.19 29.72 -14.24
N VAL A 112 3.52 28.58 -14.35
CA VAL A 112 3.96 27.40 -15.12
C VAL A 112 4.51 27.80 -16.51
N ALA A 113 4.04 28.91 -17.10
CA ALA A 113 4.54 29.41 -18.36
C ALA A 113 5.97 29.99 -18.27
N THR A 114 6.33 30.64 -17.16
CA THR A 114 7.68 31.19 -16.95
C THR A 114 8.72 30.09 -16.76
N LEU A 115 8.38 29.06 -15.97
CA LEU A 115 9.21 27.85 -15.89
C LEU A 115 9.34 27.18 -17.25
N ARG A 116 8.23 27.03 -17.98
CA ARG A 116 8.24 26.44 -19.31
C ARG A 116 9.13 27.24 -20.27
N ALA A 117 9.12 28.57 -20.19
CA ALA A 117 9.99 29.43 -21.00
C ALA A 117 11.46 29.28 -20.60
N ALA A 118 11.76 29.24 -19.31
CA ALA A 118 13.13 29.05 -18.78
C ALA A 118 13.73 27.68 -19.16
N PHE A 119 12.88 26.67 -19.34
CA PHE A 119 13.28 25.31 -19.68
C PHE A 119 13.05 24.93 -21.15
N ALA A 120 12.55 25.83 -21.98
CA ALA A 120 12.33 25.55 -23.39
C ALA A 120 13.66 25.38 -24.13
N GLY A 121 13.67 24.50 -25.15
CA GLY A 121 14.82 24.31 -26.03
C GLY A 121 15.86 23.34 -25.44
N ASP A 122 17.14 23.71 -25.52
CA ASP A 122 18.26 22.79 -25.28
C ASP A 122 18.46 22.38 -23.81
N ARG A 123 17.74 23.01 -22.86
CA ARG A 123 17.86 22.76 -21.41
C ARG A 123 16.90 21.70 -20.86
N GLU A 124 15.90 21.28 -21.64
CA GLU A 124 14.95 20.23 -21.25
C GLU A 124 15.64 18.91 -20.82
N PRO A 125 16.70 18.42 -21.51
CA PRO A 125 17.43 17.22 -21.10
C PRO A 125 18.18 17.38 -19.76
N GLU A 126 18.69 18.57 -19.45
CA GLU A 126 19.42 18.84 -18.21
C GLU A 126 18.49 18.75 -16.99
N LEU A 127 17.27 19.27 -17.13
CA LEU A 127 16.26 19.19 -16.08
C LEU A 127 15.81 17.75 -15.83
N LEU A 128 15.65 16.97 -16.89
CA LEU A 128 15.34 15.54 -16.80
C LEU A 128 16.47 14.74 -16.14
N ASP A 129 17.72 15.07 -16.47
CA ASP A 129 18.89 14.46 -15.85
C ASP A 129 18.98 14.82 -14.37
N ALA A 130 18.72 16.08 -14.02
CA ALA A 130 18.68 16.52 -12.63
C ALA A 130 17.55 15.86 -11.84
N ALA A 131 16.33 15.77 -12.40
CA ALA A 131 15.22 15.05 -11.78
C ALA A 131 15.57 13.57 -11.57
N ALA A 132 16.26 12.95 -12.53
CA ALA A 132 16.71 11.57 -12.40
C ALA A 132 17.82 11.40 -11.37
N LYS A 133 18.76 12.35 -11.27
CA LYS A 133 19.78 12.41 -10.22
C LYS A 133 19.14 12.59 -8.84
N CYS A 134 18.12 13.44 -8.73
CA CYS A 134 17.33 13.59 -7.49
C CYS A 134 16.70 12.25 -7.09
N LEU A 135 16.04 11.57 -8.03
CA LEU A 135 15.45 10.24 -7.81
C LEU A 135 16.50 9.19 -7.42
N ALA A 136 17.69 9.22 -8.03
CA ALA A 136 18.75 8.27 -7.76
C ALA A 136 19.48 8.51 -6.43
N ARG A 137 19.57 9.77 -5.96
CA ARG A 137 20.38 10.14 -4.79
C ARG A 137 19.61 10.26 -3.49
N ALA A 138 18.31 10.47 -3.56
CA ALA A 138 17.59 10.82 -2.34
C ALA A 138 17.43 9.59 -1.37
N GLU A 139 18.02 8.43 -1.72
CA GLU A 139 18.26 7.27 -0.82
C GLU A 139 18.95 7.66 0.51
N LEU A 140 19.60 8.84 0.57
CA LEU A 140 20.36 9.34 1.73
C LEU A 140 19.66 10.48 2.49
N GLY A 141 18.40 10.79 2.17
CA GLY A 141 17.73 12.02 2.59
C GLY A 141 17.09 12.02 3.99
N THR A 142 17.01 13.21 4.61
CA THR A 142 16.14 13.48 5.77
C THR A 142 14.67 13.65 5.31
N PRO A 143 13.67 13.67 6.21
CA PRO A 143 12.28 13.99 5.84
C PRO A 143 12.10 15.33 5.10
N VAL A 144 12.96 16.30 5.40
CA VAL A 144 13.01 17.59 4.68
C VAL A 144 13.41 17.36 3.22
N HIS A 145 14.44 16.55 2.98
CA HIS A 145 14.87 16.22 1.61
C HIS A 145 13.76 15.51 0.83
N ALA A 146 13.03 14.56 1.45
CA ALA A 146 11.89 13.90 0.84
C ALA A 146 10.81 14.89 0.38
N THR A 147 10.50 15.89 1.22
CA THR A 147 9.53 16.95 0.93
C THR A 147 10.00 17.85 -0.22
N LEU A 148 11.28 18.22 -0.24
CA LEU A 148 11.87 19.02 -1.32
C LEU A 148 11.86 18.27 -2.65
N VAL A 149 12.23 16.97 -2.64
CA VAL A 149 12.20 16.12 -3.84
C VAL A 149 10.79 16.00 -4.39
N ARG A 150 9.79 15.75 -3.53
CA ARG A 150 8.38 15.71 -3.92
C ARG A 150 7.97 17.01 -4.63
N ALA A 151 8.22 18.14 -3.98
CA ALA A 151 7.79 19.43 -4.48
C ALA A 151 8.50 19.79 -5.79
N LEU A 152 9.81 19.53 -5.91
CA LEU A 152 10.54 19.76 -7.15
C LEU A 152 10.02 18.87 -8.28
N LEU A 153 9.89 17.56 -8.05
CA LEU A 153 9.44 16.62 -9.08
C LEU A 153 8.05 16.99 -9.60
N TYR A 154 7.14 17.38 -8.71
CA TYR A 154 5.80 17.83 -9.10
C TYR A 154 5.86 19.12 -9.93
N SER A 155 6.56 20.15 -9.44
CA SER A 155 6.65 21.44 -10.14
C SER A 155 7.32 21.32 -11.52
N VAL A 156 8.36 20.48 -11.63
CA VAL A 156 9.01 20.17 -12.91
C VAL A 156 8.03 19.48 -13.85
N TYR A 157 7.25 18.51 -13.35
CA TYR A 157 6.24 17.82 -14.16
C TYR A 157 5.14 18.76 -14.64
N GLU A 158 4.69 19.67 -13.78
CA GLU A 158 3.67 20.66 -14.11
C GLU A 158 4.16 21.65 -15.17
N ALA A 159 5.37 22.17 -15.01
CA ALA A 159 6.05 23.05 -15.97
C ALA A 159 6.34 22.37 -17.32
N ALA A 160 6.60 21.06 -17.28
CA ALA A 160 7.09 20.30 -18.42
C ALA A 160 6.18 20.35 -19.65
N ALA A 161 6.81 20.39 -20.82
CA ALA A 161 6.14 20.12 -22.09
C ALA A 161 5.63 18.66 -22.15
N PRO A 162 4.60 18.35 -22.96
CA PRO A 162 4.03 17.00 -23.03
C PRO A 162 5.05 15.86 -23.31
N PRO A 163 6.07 16.03 -24.18
CA PRO A 163 7.11 15.03 -24.37
C PRO A 163 7.91 14.75 -23.10
N MET A 164 8.37 15.80 -22.39
CA MET A 164 9.08 15.66 -21.11
C MET A 164 8.23 14.99 -20.04
N ARG A 165 6.92 15.30 -19.94
CA ARG A 165 6.02 14.59 -19.01
C ARG A 165 6.01 13.08 -19.28
N GLY A 166 6.04 12.67 -20.55
CA GLY A 166 6.15 11.27 -20.93
C GLY A 166 7.47 10.62 -20.48
N GLU A 167 8.58 11.33 -20.63
CA GLU A 167 9.90 10.87 -20.18
C GLU A 167 10.02 10.82 -18.64
N MET A 168 9.48 11.80 -17.93
CA MET A 168 9.42 11.77 -16.46
C MET A 168 8.63 10.57 -15.94
N ARG A 169 7.45 10.29 -16.50
CA ARG A 169 6.68 9.08 -16.15
C ARG A 169 7.47 7.80 -16.42
N ARG A 170 8.22 7.76 -17.52
CA ARG A 170 9.10 6.62 -17.84
C ARG A 170 10.20 6.44 -16.80
N ARG A 171 10.84 7.53 -16.35
CA ARG A 171 11.88 7.50 -15.32
C ARG A 171 11.34 7.12 -13.95
N ILE A 172 10.17 7.63 -13.57
CA ILE A 172 9.45 7.17 -12.37
C ILE A 172 9.17 5.67 -12.45
N ALA A 173 8.64 5.18 -13.58
CA ALA A 173 8.37 3.76 -13.77
C ALA A 173 9.65 2.89 -13.76
N GLN A 174 10.78 3.41 -14.26
CA GLN A 174 12.08 2.72 -14.16
C GLN A 174 12.58 2.67 -12.71
N PHE A 175 12.46 3.78 -11.98
CA PHE A 175 12.78 3.84 -10.56
C PHE A 175 11.95 2.83 -9.76
N LEU A 176 10.63 2.81 -9.92
CA LEU A 176 9.74 1.88 -9.21
C LEU A 176 10.03 0.42 -9.56
N ARG A 177 10.35 0.12 -10.84
CA ARG A 177 10.80 -1.23 -11.26
C ARG A 177 12.10 -1.64 -10.58
N ALA A 178 13.10 -0.76 -10.61
CA ALA A 178 14.39 -1.02 -9.98
C ALA A 178 14.25 -1.18 -8.46
N TYR A 179 13.34 -0.42 -7.85
CA TYR A 179 13.01 -0.50 -6.44
C TYR A 179 12.36 -1.85 -6.11
N GLY A 180 11.27 -2.22 -6.79
CA GLY A 180 10.56 -3.48 -6.56
C GLY A 180 11.40 -4.73 -6.84
N ALA A 181 12.31 -4.67 -7.82
CA ALA A 181 13.24 -5.77 -8.12
C ALA A 181 14.44 -5.83 -7.15
N GLY A 182 14.78 -4.72 -6.50
CA GLY A 182 16.06 -4.54 -5.81
C GLY A 182 16.23 -5.32 -4.51
N GLY A 183 15.14 -5.81 -3.90
CA GLY A 183 15.13 -6.71 -2.73
C GLY A 183 16.02 -6.27 -1.55
N ARG A 184 16.33 -4.98 -1.40
CA ARG A 184 17.33 -4.49 -0.45
C ARG A 184 16.84 -3.33 0.40
N SER A 185 16.83 -3.61 1.71
CA SER A 185 16.60 -2.81 2.92
C SER A 185 17.20 -1.39 3.04
N ALA A 186 17.86 -0.83 2.03
CA ALA A 186 18.58 0.45 2.16
C ALA A 186 17.95 1.63 1.37
N ARG A 187 16.83 1.43 0.67
CA ARG A 187 16.31 2.39 -0.32
C ARG A 187 15.01 3.11 0.10
N HIS A 188 14.59 2.96 1.34
CA HIS A 188 13.21 3.18 1.77
C HIS A 188 12.75 4.64 1.80
N ALA A 189 13.64 5.63 1.97
CA ALA A 189 13.23 7.01 2.23
C ALA A 189 12.47 7.73 1.10
N LEU A 190 12.50 7.23 -0.15
CA LEU A 190 12.05 7.99 -1.32
C LEU A 190 10.84 7.50 -2.05
N ILE A 191 10.50 6.23 -1.88
CA ILE A 191 9.36 5.68 -2.59
C ILE A 191 8.09 6.45 -2.26
N LEU A 192 7.94 6.96 -1.03
CA LEU A 192 6.80 7.79 -0.62
C LEU A 192 6.69 9.08 -1.47
N PRO A 193 7.66 10.01 -1.50
CA PRO A 193 7.65 11.18 -2.40
C PRO A 193 7.34 10.85 -3.86
N VAL A 194 7.89 9.75 -4.37
CA VAL A 194 7.70 9.34 -5.76
C VAL A 194 6.27 8.85 -6.00
N LEU A 195 5.70 8.09 -5.07
CA LEU A 195 4.31 7.64 -5.12
C LEU A 195 3.33 8.79 -4.95
N GLU A 196 3.59 9.75 -4.06
CA GLU A 196 2.77 10.95 -3.91
C GLU A 196 2.72 11.74 -5.23
N VAL A 197 3.87 12.00 -5.85
CA VAL A 197 3.93 12.69 -7.15
C VAL A 197 3.24 11.86 -8.23
N LEU A 198 3.50 10.55 -8.30
CA LEU A 198 2.86 9.67 -9.28
C LEU A 198 1.34 9.67 -9.11
N GLY A 199 0.83 9.59 -7.89
CA GLY A 199 -0.59 9.64 -7.60
C GLY A 199 -1.23 10.92 -8.12
N CYS A 200 -0.64 12.08 -7.81
CA CYS A 200 -1.09 13.37 -8.33
C CYS A 200 -1.06 13.42 -9.87
N ILE A 201 0.01 12.89 -10.47
CA ILE A 201 0.12 12.78 -11.94
C ILE A 201 -1.03 11.95 -12.49
N LEU A 202 -1.29 10.78 -11.92
CA LEU A 202 -2.31 9.83 -12.38
C LEU A 202 -3.72 10.41 -12.22
N ALA A 203 -4.00 11.10 -11.12
CA ALA A 203 -5.29 11.76 -10.88
C ALA A 203 -5.55 12.90 -11.87
N GLY A 204 -4.50 13.66 -12.25
CA GLY A 204 -4.59 14.78 -13.19
C GLY A 204 -4.46 14.40 -14.67
N MET A 205 -4.37 13.12 -15.03
CA MET A 205 -4.27 12.74 -16.45
C MET A 205 -5.60 12.95 -17.17
N ASP A 206 -5.54 13.70 -18.28
CA ASP A 206 -6.65 13.85 -19.20
C ASP A 206 -7.09 12.48 -19.75
N PRO A 207 -8.35 12.05 -19.53
CA PRO A 207 -8.90 10.80 -20.06
C PRO A 207 -8.66 10.63 -21.57
N ALA A 208 -8.66 11.72 -22.34
CA ALA A 208 -8.43 11.69 -23.77
C ALA A 208 -6.98 11.31 -24.12
N ALA A 209 -6.01 11.74 -23.31
CA ALA A 209 -4.60 11.43 -23.47
C ALA A 209 -4.25 9.97 -23.10
N VAL A 210 -5.06 9.35 -22.24
CA VAL A 210 -4.81 8.02 -21.65
C VAL A 210 -5.19 6.88 -22.61
N ARG A 211 -5.77 7.17 -23.78
CA ARG A 211 -6.14 6.15 -24.80
C ARG A 211 -4.98 5.25 -25.30
N ARG A 212 -3.75 5.43 -24.81
CA ARG A 212 -2.59 4.56 -25.06
C ARG A 212 -2.52 3.37 -24.08
N LYS A 213 -3.49 2.47 -24.14
CA LYS A 213 -3.79 1.35 -23.21
C LYS A 213 -2.64 0.49 -22.65
N LYS A 214 -1.45 0.45 -23.26
CA LYS A 214 -0.39 -0.50 -22.85
C LYS A 214 0.43 0.01 -21.66
N SER A 215 0.63 1.33 -21.54
CA SER A 215 1.52 1.88 -20.51
C SER A 215 0.98 1.74 -19.10
N GLU A 216 -0.34 1.82 -18.92
CA GLU A 216 -0.99 1.86 -17.60
C GLU A 216 -1.02 0.47 -16.99
N ARG A 217 -1.28 -0.57 -17.78
CA ARG A 217 -1.15 -1.97 -17.34
C ARG A 217 0.31 -2.30 -16.99
N ASP A 218 1.26 -1.83 -17.79
CA ASP A 218 2.68 -2.02 -17.49
C ASP A 218 3.07 -1.32 -16.18
N LEU A 219 2.55 -0.11 -15.93
CA LEU A 219 2.73 0.59 -14.65
C LEU A 219 2.14 -0.22 -13.49
N LEU A 220 0.90 -0.67 -13.62
CA LEU A 220 0.20 -1.44 -12.58
C LEU A 220 0.93 -2.74 -12.23
N PHE A 221 1.22 -3.58 -13.21
CA PHE A 221 1.72 -4.94 -12.97
C PHE A 221 3.23 -5.04 -12.87
N HIS A 222 3.98 -4.17 -13.55
CA HIS A 222 5.44 -4.24 -13.54
C HIS A 222 6.10 -3.21 -12.63
N CYS A 223 5.39 -2.15 -12.21
CA CYS A 223 5.96 -1.12 -11.34
C CYS A 223 5.31 -1.11 -9.95
N LEU A 224 3.97 -0.99 -9.87
CA LEU A 224 3.27 -0.84 -8.59
C LEU A 224 3.08 -2.17 -7.85
N LEU A 225 2.63 -3.21 -8.55
CA LEU A 225 2.37 -4.52 -7.95
C LEU A 225 3.60 -5.11 -7.21
N PRO A 226 4.82 -5.11 -7.77
CA PRO A 226 6.00 -5.64 -7.07
C PRO A 226 6.35 -4.95 -5.75
N LEU A 227 5.88 -3.72 -5.52
CA LEU A 227 6.14 -2.98 -4.27
C LEU A 227 5.48 -3.66 -3.06
N HIS A 228 4.42 -4.44 -3.28
CA HIS A 228 3.74 -5.23 -2.26
C HIS A 228 4.57 -6.46 -1.82
N ALA A 229 5.61 -6.83 -2.57
CA ALA A 229 6.44 -8.00 -2.27
C ALA A 229 7.29 -7.81 -1.01
N THR A 230 7.59 -6.57 -0.61
CA THR A 230 8.42 -6.31 0.57
C THR A 230 7.81 -6.91 1.83
N ASN A 231 8.56 -7.77 2.52
CA ASN A 231 8.15 -8.39 3.78
C ASN A 231 9.02 -7.93 4.97
N GLU A 232 9.84 -6.91 4.73
CA GLU A 232 10.79 -6.34 5.69
C GLU A 232 10.07 -5.53 6.77
N MET A 233 10.76 -5.31 7.89
CA MET A 233 10.33 -4.46 9.00
C MET A 233 11.33 -3.31 9.14
N THR A 234 10.86 -2.06 9.17
CA THR A 234 11.71 -0.89 9.45
C THR A 234 12.25 -0.97 10.87
N LEU A 235 11.37 -1.29 11.83
CA LEU A 235 11.71 -1.47 13.23
C LEU A 235 11.16 -2.80 13.72
N TRP A 236 12.05 -3.77 13.94
CA TRP A 236 11.65 -5.10 14.42
C TRP A 236 10.93 -5.05 15.77
N ARG A 237 11.41 -4.20 16.70
CA ARG A 237 10.85 -4.07 18.05
C ARG A 237 9.38 -3.64 18.03
N ASP A 238 9.06 -2.70 17.15
CA ASP A 238 7.74 -2.07 17.10
C ASP A 238 6.82 -2.73 16.05
N GLN A 239 7.33 -3.76 15.35
CA GLN A 239 6.62 -4.49 14.30
C GLN A 239 6.05 -3.55 13.23
N VAL A 240 6.86 -2.59 12.78
CA VAL A 240 6.48 -1.65 11.72
C VAL A 240 6.98 -2.24 10.39
N PRO A 241 6.09 -2.74 9.52
CA PRO A 241 6.48 -3.26 8.23
C PRO A 241 6.90 -2.09 7.35
N VAL A 242 7.94 -2.30 6.54
CA VAL A 242 8.43 -1.29 5.59
C VAL A 242 7.30 -0.77 4.70
N LEU A 243 6.42 -1.68 4.26
CA LEU A 243 5.25 -1.34 3.45
C LEU A 243 4.33 -0.29 4.10
N GLN A 244 4.28 -0.19 5.43
CA GLN A 244 3.43 0.79 6.14
C GLN A 244 3.80 2.24 5.80
N GLU A 245 5.06 2.52 5.48
CA GLU A 245 5.54 3.87 5.23
C GLU A 245 4.95 4.52 3.97
N TRP A 246 4.45 3.70 3.03
CA TRP A 246 3.94 4.18 1.74
C TRP A 246 2.74 3.39 1.22
N MET A 247 2.09 2.60 2.08
CA MET A 247 0.97 1.76 1.67
C MET A 247 -0.18 2.60 1.12
N ASP A 248 -0.54 3.69 1.78
CA ASP A 248 -1.70 4.48 1.39
C ASP A 248 -1.49 5.17 0.04
N ASP A 249 -0.31 5.73 -0.21
CA ASP A 249 0.06 6.33 -1.50
C ASP A 249 0.19 5.30 -2.61
N LEU A 250 0.69 4.10 -2.28
CA LEU A 250 0.72 2.98 -3.21
C LEU A 250 -0.69 2.57 -3.63
N VAL A 251 -1.61 2.42 -2.66
CA VAL A 251 -3.01 2.09 -2.94
C VAL A 251 -3.67 3.21 -3.74
N PHE A 252 -3.40 4.47 -3.41
CA PHE A 252 -3.89 5.61 -4.20
C PHE A 252 -3.41 5.54 -5.66
N CYS A 253 -2.13 5.27 -5.90
CA CYS A 253 -1.59 5.08 -7.25
C CYS A 253 -2.25 3.90 -7.98
N VAL A 254 -2.50 2.78 -7.29
CA VAL A 254 -3.16 1.61 -7.85
C VAL A 254 -4.58 1.94 -8.28
N LEU A 255 -5.37 2.56 -7.40
CA LEU A 255 -6.75 2.97 -7.70
C LEU A 255 -6.81 3.98 -8.85
N ALA A 256 -5.96 5.02 -8.80
CA ALA A 256 -5.86 5.99 -9.88
C ALA A 256 -5.45 5.32 -11.21
N THR A 257 -4.54 4.34 -11.20
CA THR A 257 -4.18 3.60 -12.42
C THR A 257 -5.35 2.77 -12.96
N LEU A 258 -6.17 2.16 -12.08
CA LEU A 258 -7.37 1.42 -12.49
C LEU A 258 -8.43 2.34 -13.09
N ASP A 259 -8.62 3.53 -12.52
CA ASP A 259 -9.52 4.55 -13.06
C ASP A 259 -9.08 4.99 -14.46
N GLN A 260 -7.78 5.17 -14.64
CA GLN A 260 -7.19 5.52 -15.93
C GLN A 260 -7.33 4.39 -16.97
N ILE A 261 -7.22 3.13 -16.56
CA ILE A 261 -7.54 1.98 -17.42
C ILE A 261 -9.02 2.01 -17.83
N ALA A 262 -9.95 2.26 -16.90
CA ALA A 262 -11.38 2.36 -17.19
C ALA A 262 -11.69 3.45 -18.21
N LEU A 263 -11.13 4.64 -18.01
CA LEU A 263 -11.29 5.79 -18.88
C LEU A 263 -10.73 5.54 -20.29
N ALA A 264 -9.52 4.97 -20.39
CA ALA A 264 -8.88 4.62 -21.66
C ALA A 264 -9.67 3.59 -22.48
N GLU A 265 -10.40 2.72 -21.79
CA GLU A 265 -11.24 1.69 -22.39
C GLU A 265 -12.65 2.20 -22.74
N GLY A 266 -12.88 3.52 -22.68
CA GLY A 266 -14.17 4.14 -22.97
C GLY A 266 -15.24 3.76 -21.96
N GLY A 267 -14.84 3.51 -20.70
CA GLY A 267 -15.74 3.01 -19.66
C GLY A 267 -16.10 1.54 -19.83
N SER A 268 -15.38 0.76 -20.65
CA SER A 268 -15.62 -0.67 -20.78
C SER A 268 -15.24 -1.41 -19.49
N ALA A 269 -16.24 -1.63 -18.63
CA ALA A 269 -16.06 -2.29 -17.34
C ALA A 269 -15.34 -3.66 -17.44
N SER A 270 -15.50 -4.40 -18.54
CA SER A 270 -14.99 -5.78 -18.62
C SER A 270 -13.47 -5.90 -18.56
N GLN A 271 -12.72 -5.01 -19.23
CA GLN A 271 -11.26 -5.10 -19.27
C GLN A 271 -10.63 -4.57 -17.99
N THR A 272 -11.18 -3.48 -17.44
CA THR A 272 -10.76 -2.94 -16.14
C THR A 272 -11.04 -3.93 -15.00
N VAL A 273 -12.23 -4.55 -14.97
CA VAL A 273 -12.57 -5.61 -14.01
C VAL A 273 -11.58 -6.76 -14.10
N ALA A 274 -11.18 -7.16 -15.32
CA ALA A 274 -10.17 -8.20 -15.48
C ALA A 274 -8.80 -7.78 -14.93
N ALA A 275 -8.38 -6.54 -15.17
CA ALA A 275 -7.13 -5.98 -14.63
C ALA A 275 -7.15 -5.95 -13.10
N GLN A 276 -8.23 -5.45 -12.51
CA GLN A 276 -8.37 -5.34 -11.06
C GLN A 276 -8.45 -6.72 -10.39
N ALA A 277 -9.16 -7.68 -10.98
CA ALA A 277 -9.21 -9.05 -10.48
C ALA A 277 -7.83 -9.73 -10.52
N GLU A 278 -7.11 -9.58 -11.63
CA GLU A 278 -5.74 -10.08 -11.78
C GLU A 278 -4.80 -9.42 -10.75
N PHE A 279 -4.92 -8.12 -10.53
CA PHE A 279 -4.14 -7.41 -9.52
C PHE A 279 -4.43 -7.94 -8.10
N VAL A 280 -5.70 -8.10 -7.74
CA VAL A 280 -6.12 -8.68 -6.44
C VAL A 280 -5.54 -10.08 -6.26
N GLU A 281 -5.63 -10.94 -7.29
CA GLU A 281 -5.06 -12.29 -7.24
C GLU A 281 -3.54 -12.25 -7.00
N LYS A 282 -2.83 -11.31 -7.62
CA LYS A 282 -1.39 -11.12 -7.42
C LYS A 282 -1.02 -10.53 -6.06
N VAL A 283 -1.82 -9.62 -5.50
CA VAL A 283 -1.61 -9.15 -4.12
C VAL A 283 -1.72 -10.31 -3.13
N LEU A 284 -2.66 -11.24 -3.36
CA LEU A 284 -2.77 -12.46 -2.56
C LEU A 284 -1.56 -13.39 -2.71
N GLU A 285 -0.80 -13.33 -3.80
CA GLU A 285 0.48 -14.06 -3.93
C GLU A 285 1.61 -13.46 -3.07
N TYR A 286 1.52 -12.18 -2.69
CA TYR A 286 2.47 -11.51 -1.78
C TYR A 286 2.08 -11.57 -0.31
N TRP A 287 1.04 -12.37 0.00
CA TRP A 287 0.58 -12.57 1.35
C TRP A 287 1.68 -13.22 2.21
N PRO A 288 2.00 -12.70 3.41
CA PRO A 288 2.96 -13.34 4.30
C PRO A 288 2.46 -14.72 4.77
N ASP A 289 3.20 -15.78 4.45
CA ASP A 289 2.89 -17.15 4.87
C ASP A 289 3.47 -17.52 6.24
N GLY A 290 2.77 -18.41 6.97
CA GLY A 290 3.33 -19.21 8.07
C GLY A 290 3.45 -18.56 9.46
N TYR A 291 4.26 -19.19 10.32
CA TYR A 291 4.45 -18.81 11.74
C TYR A 291 5.34 -17.58 11.95
N SER A 292 6.15 -17.20 10.95
CA SER A 292 6.95 -15.97 10.92
C SER A 292 6.24 -14.85 10.16
N SER A 293 4.92 -14.91 10.05
CA SER A 293 4.13 -13.95 9.27
C SER A 293 4.35 -12.54 9.81
N ASN A 294 4.70 -11.62 8.91
CA ASN A 294 4.61 -10.18 9.13
C ASN A 294 3.13 -9.82 9.29
N THR A 295 2.61 -10.03 10.51
CA THR A 295 1.21 -9.80 10.86
C THR A 295 0.76 -8.37 10.54
N PRO A 296 1.54 -7.31 10.86
CA PRO A 296 1.16 -5.96 10.46
C PRO A 296 1.02 -5.81 8.94
N LYS A 297 1.89 -6.41 8.13
CA LYS A 297 1.71 -6.44 6.67
C LYS A 297 0.41 -7.12 6.26
N GLN A 298 0.04 -8.24 6.87
CA GLN A 298 -1.27 -8.87 6.59
C GLN A 298 -2.44 -7.92 6.88
N VAL A 299 -2.37 -7.13 7.97
CA VAL A 299 -3.39 -6.12 8.28
C VAL A 299 -3.45 -5.01 7.21
N LEU A 300 -2.30 -4.58 6.68
CA LEU A 300 -2.22 -3.62 5.58
C LEU A 300 -2.82 -4.18 4.29
N LEU A 301 -2.47 -5.42 3.92
CA LEU A 301 -3.01 -6.08 2.73
C LEU A 301 -4.53 -6.33 2.83
N LEU A 302 -5.04 -6.65 4.02
CA LEU A 302 -6.50 -6.70 4.27
C LEU A 302 -7.16 -5.35 4.04
N HIS A 303 -6.48 -4.26 4.40
CA HIS A 303 -7.01 -2.92 4.21
C HIS A 303 -7.03 -2.49 2.76
N GLU A 304 -5.96 -2.75 2.03
CA GLU A 304 -5.95 -2.57 0.57
C GLU A 304 -7.00 -3.43 -0.11
N LEU A 305 -7.11 -4.71 0.25
CA LEU A 305 -8.10 -5.61 -0.35
C LEU A 305 -9.52 -5.08 -0.16
N GLU A 306 -9.84 -4.54 1.02
CA GLU A 306 -11.12 -3.87 1.26
C GLU A 306 -11.30 -2.67 0.32
N LYS A 307 -10.32 -1.75 0.27
CA LYS A 307 -10.34 -0.57 -0.63
C LYS A 307 -10.55 -0.99 -2.09
N LEU A 308 -9.79 -1.96 -2.58
CA LEU A 308 -9.89 -2.47 -3.96
C LEU A 308 -11.26 -3.06 -4.27
N LEU A 309 -11.87 -3.81 -3.35
CA LEU A 309 -13.15 -4.49 -3.62
C LEU A 309 -14.36 -3.55 -3.48
N VAL A 310 -14.22 -2.43 -2.76
CA VAL A 310 -15.29 -1.43 -2.64
C VAL A 310 -15.10 -0.24 -3.57
N HIS A 311 -13.92 -0.08 -4.18
CA HIS A 311 -13.65 0.98 -5.16
C HIS A 311 -14.64 0.92 -6.32
N GLU A 312 -15.34 2.02 -6.55
CA GLU A 312 -16.23 2.17 -7.69
C GLU A 312 -15.42 2.75 -8.85
N LEU A 313 -15.33 1.97 -9.93
CA LEU A 313 -14.68 2.46 -11.13
C LEU A 313 -15.54 3.57 -11.76
N PRO A 314 -14.94 4.67 -12.25
CA PRO A 314 -15.65 5.67 -13.00
C PRO A 314 -16.23 5.01 -14.24
N THR A 315 -17.56 4.89 -14.28
CA THR A 315 -18.29 4.42 -15.45
C THR A 315 -19.10 5.57 -15.99
N ALA A 316 -19.22 5.67 -17.32
CA ALA A 316 -20.02 6.71 -17.99
C ALA A 316 -21.49 6.73 -17.54
N ALA A 317 -21.97 5.67 -16.87
CA ALA A 317 -23.32 5.55 -16.35
C ALA A 317 -23.48 5.97 -14.87
N ALA A 318 -22.38 6.07 -14.11
CA ALA A 318 -22.42 6.37 -12.67
C ALA A 318 -22.87 7.80 -12.35
N GLU A 319 -22.76 8.72 -13.31
CA GLU A 319 -23.18 10.13 -13.14
C GLU A 319 -24.72 10.32 -13.17
N ALA A 320 -25.50 9.29 -13.53
CA ALA A 320 -26.92 9.48 -13.87
C ALA A 320 -27.92 9.28 -12.71
N ASP A 321 -27.59 8.58 -11.61
CA ASP A 321 -28.56 8.40 -10.50
C ASP A 321 -27.91 8.16 -9.12
N PRO A 322 -27.83 9.19 -8.25
CA PRO A 322 -27.31 9.06 -6.90
C PRO A 322 -28.18 8.18 -5.98
N ARG A 323 -29.41 7.84 -6.38
CA ARG A 323 -30.32 7.01 -5.56
C ARG A 323 -29.96 5.52 -5.55
N ASN A 324 -29.08 5.06 -6.44
CA ASN A 324 -28.65 3.66 -6.52
C ASN A 324 -27.38 3.34 -5.70
N ALA A 325 -26.89 4.26 -4.86
CA ALA A 325 -25.60 4.14 -4.16
C ALA A 325 -25.47 2.91 -3.21
N SER A 326 -26.56 2.23 -2.86
CA SER A 326 -26.53 1.10 -1.90
C SER A 326 -26.41 -0.29 -2.56
N ALA A 327 -26.74 -0.42 -3.85
CA ALA A 327 -26.61 -1.69 -4.56
C ALA A 327 -25.18 -1.84 -5.11
N PRO A 328 -24.55 -3.02 -5.02
CA PRO A 328 -23.23 -3.22 -5.62
C PRO A 328 -23.34 -3.05 -7.14
N SER A 329 -22.48 -2.21 -7.72
CA SER A 329 -22.42 -2.03 -9.17
C SER A 329 -22.18 -3.37 -9.87
N SER A 330 -22.70 -3.52 -11.09
CA SER A 330 -22.48 -4.72 -11.90
C SER A 330 -20.99 -5.02 -12.12
N THR A 331 -20.19 -3.95 -12.21
CA THR A 331 -18.72 -3.96 -12.24
C THR A 331 -18.12 -4.60 -10.99
N ARG A 332 -18.53 -4.16 -9.79
CA ARG A 332 -18.06 -4.72 -8.51
C ARG A 332 -18.42 -6.19 -8.38
N LEU A 333 -19.64 -6.57 -8.76
CA LEU A 333 -20.06 -7.97 -8.77
C LEU A 333 -19.22 -8.82 -9.72
N ALA A 334 -18.92 -8.33 -10.92
CA ALA A 334 -18.09 -9.03 -11.89
C ALA A 334 -16.64 -9.22 -11.40
N LEU A 335 -16.06 -8.19 -10.79
CA LEU A 335 -14.75 -8.26 -10.12
C LEU A 335 -14.74 -9.35 -9.06
N PHE A 336 -15.69 -9.27 -8.13
CA PHE A 336 -15.76 -10.21 -7.04
C PHE A 336 -15.97 -11.62 -7.56
N ARG A 337 -16.89 -11.86 -8.49
CA ARG A 337 -17.10 -13.17 -9.13
C ARG A 337 -15.80 -13.80 -9.62
N ARG A 338 -14.90 -13.01 -10.22
CA ARG A 338 -13.64 -13.49 -10.77
C ARG A 338 -12.62 -13.87 -9.70
N ALA A 339 -12.42 -13.03 -8.68
CA ALA A 339 -11.43 -13.24 -7.64
C ALA A 339 -11.97 -13.93 -6.36
N ARG A 340 -13.28 -14.17 -6.28
CA ARG A 340 -14.02 -14.60 -5.07
C ARG A 340 -13.36 -15.76 -4.38
N ASP A 341 -13.12 -16.85 -5.11
CA ASP A 341 -12.71 -18.10 -4.49
C ASP A 341 -11.34 -17.96 -3.82
N ARG A 342 -10.42 -17.18 -4.42
CA ARG A 342 -9.12 -16.85 -3.84
C ARG A 342 -9.26 -15.95 -2.61
N ILE A 343 -10.08 -14.91 -2.70
CA ILE A 343 -10.34 -13.97 -1.59
C ILE A 343 -10.93 -14.73 -0.39
N ILE A 344 -12.03 -15.46 -0.61
CA ILE A 344 -12.73 -16.18 0.46
C ILE A 344 -11.85 -17.25 1.09
N LEU A 345 -11.04 -17.95 0.29
CA LEU A 345 -10.06 -18.90 0.82
C LEU A 345 -9.07 -18.19 1.76
N HIS A 346 -8.51 -17.06 1.37
CA HIS A 346 -7.57 -16.29 2.21
C HIS A 346 -8.24 -15.76 3.48
N LEU A 347 -9.43 -15.16 3.38
CA LEU A 347 -10.16 -14.69 4.56
C LEU A 347 -10.49 -15.83 5.51
N ALA A 348 -10.88 -17.00 5.00
CA ALA A 348 -11.11 -18.19 5.82
C ALA A 348 -9.83 -18.70 6.49
N MET A 349 -8.67 -18.63 5.82
CA MET A 349 -7.37 -18.96 6.44
C MET A 349 -7.02 -17.99 7.56
N VAL A 350 -7.17 -16.68 7.34
CA VAL A 350 -6.92 -15.65 8.37
C VAL A 350 -7.84 -15.85 9.57
N LEU A 351 -9.15 -16.08 9.34
CA LEU A 351 -10.12 -16.29 10.41
C LEU A 351 -9.87 -17.56 11.26
N LYS A 352 -9.15 -18.54 10.71
CA LYS A 352 -8.69 -19.73 11.44
C LYS A 352 -7.40 -19.49 12.23
N GLY A 353 -6.68 -18.41 11.97
CA GLY A 353 -5.43 -18.08 12.67
C GLY A 353 -5.64 -17.71 14.14
N GLU A 354 -4.54 -17.58 14.89
CA GLU A 354 -4.57 -17.21 16.31
C GLU A 354 -4.25 -15.73 16.56
N ASN A 355 -3.85 -15.00 15.51
CA ASN A 355 -3.44 -13.61 15.64
C ASN A 355 -4.65 -12.67 15.65
N PHE A 356 -5.06 -12.26 16.85
CA PHE A 356 -6.26 -11.44 17.04
C PHE A 356 -6.30 -10.17 16.18
N ARG A 357 -5.17 -9.51 15.88
CA ARG A 357 -5.14 -8.27 15.08
C ARG A 357 -5.62 -8.49 13.65
N THR A 358 -5.16 -9.59 13.03
CA THR A 358 -5.57 -9.95 11.66
C THR A 358 -7.03 -10.39 11.62
N LEU A 359 -7.49 -11.15 12.62
CA LEU A 359 -8.88 -11.55 12.76
C LEU A 359 -9.79 -10.35 12.94
N GLU A 360 -9.47 -9.45 13.88
CA GLU A 360 -10.23 -8.22 14.11
C GLU A 360 -10.30 -7.39 12.83
N ARG A 361 -9.21 -7.26 12.07
CA ARG A 361 -9.23 -6.55 10.79
C ARG A 361 -10.18 -7.17 9.76
N VAL A 362 -10.17 -8.50 9.60
CA VAL A 362 -11.11 -9.20 8.70
C VAL A 362 -12.55 -9.00 9.19
N LEU A 363 -12.81 -9.21 10.47
CA LEU A 363 -14.15 -9.07 11.05
C LEU A 363 -14.65 -7.62 10.97
N MET A 364 -13.77 -6.62 11.03
CA MET A 364 -14.12 -5.21 10.85
C MET A 364 -14.58 -4.87 9.43
N MET A 365 -14.21 -5.65 8.41
CA MET A 365 -14.71 -5.44 7.04
C MET A 365 -16.25 -5.53 6.99
N TRP A 366 -16.89 -6.28 7.89
CA TRP A 366 -18.36 -6.34 8.00
C TRP A 366 -19.01 -5.05 8.53
N LYS A 367 -18.24 -4.05 8.93
CA LYS A 367 -18.76 -2.71 9.20
C LYS A 367 -19.01 -1.91 7.92
N ASN A 368 -18.33 -2.27 6.83
CA ASN A 368 -18.48 -1.60 5.54
C ASN A 368 -19.72 -2.14 4.79
N PRO A 369 -20.75 -1.32 4.55
CA PRO A 369 -21.99 -1.77 3.92
C PRO A 369 -21.77 -2.25 2.48
N ALA A 370 -20.84 -1.66 1.72
CA ALA A 370 -20.53 -2.07 0.35
C ALA A 370 -19.93 -3.48 0.32
N TRP A 371 -19.03 -3.79 1.26
CA TRP A 371 -18.48 -5.13 1.45
C TRP A 371 -19.55 -6.15 1.82
N VAL A 372 -20.43 -5.81 2.78
CA VAL A 372 -21.52 -6.69 3.21
C VAL A 372 -22.48 -6.98 2.06
N ALA A 373 -22.89 -5.95 1.30
CA ALA A 373 -23.76 -6.10 0.14
C ALA A 373 -23.14 -7.00 -0.92
N LEU A 374 -21.83 -6.90 -1.15
CA LEU A 374 -21.08 -7.75 -2.08
C LEU A 374 -21.11 -9.23 -1.67
N LEU A 375 -20.83 -9.53 -0.40
CA LEU A 375 -20.80 -10.90 0.12
C LEU A 375 -22.19 -11.54 0.22
N GLN A 376 -23.21 -10.75 0.52
CA GLN A 376 -24.60 -11.20 0.66
C GLN A 376 -25.34 -11.28 -0.67
N HIS A 377 -24.72 -10.87 -1.78
CA HIS A 377 -25.33 -10.96 -3.08
C HIS A 377 -25.78 -12.41 -3.38
N PRO A 378 -27.04 -12.64 -3.83
CA PRO A 378 -27.60 -13.99 -3.98
C PRO A 378 -26.73 -14.94 -4.81
N GLU A 379 -26.08 -14.42 -5.86
CA GLU A 379 -25.21 -15.17 -6.76
C GLU A 379 -23.97 -15.79 -6.09
N HIS A 380 -23.50 -15.21 -4.99
CA HIS A 380 -22.23 -15.57 -4.37
C HIS A 380 -22.37 -16.09 -2.95
N SER A 381 -23.45 -15.70 -2.27
CA SER A 381 -23.71 -16.03 -0.86
C SER A 381 -23.46 -17.50 -0.51
N GLY A 382 -23.89 -18.46 -1.33
CA GLY A 382 -23.63 -19.89 -1.10
C GLY A 382 -22.13 -20.26 -1.05
N ALA A 383 -21.34 -19.77 -2.02
CA ALA A 383 -19.90 -20.03 -2.11
C ALA A 383 -19.09 -19.28 -1.05
N VAL A 384 -19.62 -18.17 -0.53
CA VAL A 384 -19.00 -17.34 0.51
C VAL A 384 -19.29 -17.90 1.91
N ILE A 385 -20.55 -18.25 2.19
CA ILE A 385 -20.99 -18.57 3.55
C ILE A 385 -20.33 -19.84 4.07
N GLU A 386 -20.26 -20.93 3.28
CA GLU A 386 -19.75 -22.21 3.78
C GLU A 386 -18.28 -22.15 4.26
N PRO A 387 -17.31 -21.63 3.48
CA PRO A 387 -15.93 -21.52 3.95
C PRO A 387 -15.77 -20.63 5.18
N LEU A 388 -16.47 -19.49 5.21
CA LEU A 388 -16.40 -18.54 6.33
C LEU A 388 -17.06 -19.10 7.59
N LEU A 389 -18.20 -19.79 7.45
CA LEU A 389 -18.89 -20.43 8.56
C LEU A 389 -17.98 -21.47 9.24
N LYS A 390 -17.29 -22.30 8.47
CA LYS A 390 -16.31 -23.27 9.00
C LYS A 390 -15.13 -22.60 9.70
N ALA A 391 -14.72 -21.41 9.25
CA ALA A 391 -13.62 -20.66 9.87
C ALA A 391 -14.05 -19.95 11.16
N LEU A 392 -15.26 -19.39 11.19
CA LEU A 392 -15.80 -18.64 12.33
C LEU A 392 -16.26 -19.54 13.47
N VAL A 393 -16.87 -20.70 13.15
CA VAL A 393 -17.33 -21.67 14.15
C VAL A 393 -16.17 -22.58 14.54
N ARG A 394 -15.36 -22.09 15.47
CA ARG A 394 -14.24 -22.85 16.06
C ARG A 394 -14.78 -23.98 16.91
N ARG A 395 -14.54 -25.23 16.51
CA ARG A 395 -14.69 -26.38 17.41
C ARG A 395 -13.52 -26.34 18.39
N GLY A 396 -13.80 -26.26 19.69
CA GLY A 396 -12.78 -26.36 20.72
C GLY A 396 -11.99 -27.65 20.53
N GLY A 397 -10.72 -27.54 20.14
CA GLY A 397 -9.88 -28.66 19.71
C GLY A 397 -9.43 -29.57 20.85
N ASP A 398 -9.43 -29.09 22.09
CA ASP A 398 -8.57 -29.67 23.12
C ASP A 398 -9.32 -30.33 24.28
N GLY A 399 -10.55 -30.80 24.07
CA GLY A 399 -11.31 -31.52 25.11
C GLY A 399 -11.68 -30.71 26.35
N ASP A 400 -11.16 -29.49 26.50
CA ASP A 400 -11.38 -28.57 27.63
C ASP A 400 -12.74 -27.85 27.57
N GLY A 401 -13.61 -28.25 26.63
CA GLY A 401 -14.96 -27.71 26.46
C GLY A 401 -15.03 -26.23 26.04
N ARG A 402 -13.90 -25.53 25.84
CA ARG A 402 -13.90 -24.12 25.46
C ARG A 402 -14.34 -23.93 24.02
N VAL A 403 -15.48 -23.27 23.85
CA VAL A 403 -16.04 -22.91 22.54
C VAL A 403 -15.58 -21.49 22.20
N GLY A 404 -14.59 -21.33 21.30
CA GLY A 404 -14.21 -20.04 20.72
C GLY A 404 -12.72 -19.69 20.77
N HIS A 405 -12.40 -18.45 20.35
CA HIS A 405 -11.07 -17.86 20.45
C HIS A 405 -10.78 -17.44 21.90
N TRP A 406 -9.51 -17.37 22.30
CA TRP A 406 -9.12 -16.87 23.62
C TRP A 406 -9.45 -15.38 23.85
N ASN A 407 -9.69 -14.60 22.79
CA ASN A 407 -9.95 -13.16 22.87
C ASN A 407 -11.49 -12.94 22.82
N PRO A 408 -12.11 -12.39 23.88
CA PRO A 408 -13.55 -12.19 23.94
C PRO A 408 -14.09 -11.20 22.90
N THR A 409 -13.28 -10.21 22.48
CA THR A 409 -13.65 -9.25 21.43
C THR A 409 -13.82 -9.97 20.09
N VAL A 410 -12.85 -10.80 19.72
CA VAL A 410 -12.93 -11.65 18.52
C VAL A 410 -14.19 -12.52 18.56
N ASN A 411 -14.49 -13.16 19.69
CA ASN A 411 -15.71 -13.98 19.82
C ASN A 411 -16.99 -13.17 19.62
N ARG A 412 -17.07 -11.95 20.18
CA ARG A 412 -18.21 -11.05 19.99
C ARG A 412 -18.36 -10.65 18.52
N MET A 413 -17.27 -10.26 17.88
CA MET A 413 -17.26 -9.88 16.47
C MET A 413 -17.62 -11.06 15.55
N SER A 414 -17.08 -12.25 15.81
CA SER A 414 -17.44 -13.47 15.06
C SER A 414 -18.93 -13.79 15.17
N LYS A 415 -19.54 -13.64 16.36
CA LYS A 415 -20.99 -13.79 16.53
C LYS A 415 -21.76 -12.77 15.69
N LEU A 416 -21.36 -11.51 15.70
CA LEU A 416 -22.00 -10.47 14.87
C LEU A 416 -21.90 -10.78 13.38
N VAL A 417 -20.74 -11.25 12.92
CA VAL A 417 -20.56 -11.67 11.51
C VAL A 417 -21.44 -12.88 11.18
N LEU A 418 -21.52 -13.89 12.06
CA LEU A 418 -22.41 -15.04 11.87
C LEU A 418 -23.89 -14.62 11.77
N THR A 419 -24.33 -13.71 12.64
CA THR A 419 -25.68 -13.12 12.58
C THR A 419 -25.91 -12.43 11.24
N LYS A 420 -24.98 -11.58 10.78
CA LYS A 420 -25.09 -10.92 9.47
C LYS A 420 -25.12 -11.91 8.30
N LEU A 421 -24.34 -12.99 8.34
CA LEU A 421 -24.37 -14.02 7.29
C LEU A 421 -25.72 -14.75 7.28
N GLN A 422 -26.28 -15.04 8.45
CA GLN A 422 -27.61 -15.65 8.59
C GLN A 422 -28.72 -14.71 8.10
N GLU A 423 -28.69 -13.43 8.47
CA GLU A 423 -29.67 -12.43 8.04
C GLU A 423 -29.61 -12.18 6.53
N GLY A 424 -28.42 -12.15 5.93
CA GLY A 424 -28.24 -11.88 4.51
C GLY A 424 -28.77 -12.98 3.59
N ASN A 425 -28.58 -14.25 3.95
CA ASN A 425 -29.17 -15.37 3.21
C ASN A 425 -29.44 -16.58 4.15
N PRO A 426 -30.61 -16.62 4.81
CA PRO A 426 -30.95 -17.66 5.78
C PRO A 426 -30.91 -19.07 5.17
N THR A 427 -31.34 -19.21 3.92
CA THR A 427 -31.40 -20.50 3.22
C THR A 427 -30.00 -21.04 2.93
N ALA A 428 -29.12 -20.22 2.36
CA ALA A 428 -27.74 -20.61 2.10
C ALA A 428 -26.97 -20.88 3.40
N PHE A 429 -27.22 -20.09 4.45
CA PHE A 429 -26.64 -20.29 5.77
C PHE A 429 -27.05 -21.62 6.40
N ALA A 430 -28.35 -21.95 6.40
CA ALA A 430 -28.85 -23.23 6.91
C ALA A 430 -28.28 -24.42 6.13
N ALA A 431 -28.20 -24.32 4.79
CA ALA A 431 -27.61 -25.35 3.95
C ALA A 431 -26.12 -25.56 4.27
N ALA A 432 -25.34 -24.48 4.37
CA ALA A 432 -23.93 -24.53 4.73
C ALA A 432 -23.70 -25.11 6.14
N ALA A 433 -24.54 -24.74 7.12
CA ALA A 433 -24.47 -25.26 8.48
C ALA A 433 -24.77 -26.77 8.52
N ASN A 434 -25.81 -27.22 7.82
CA ASN A 434 -26.15 -28.64 7.68
C ASN A 434 -25.00 -29.42 7.04
N ALA A 435 -24.44 -28.92 5.94
CA ALA A 435 -23.32 -29.56 5.23
C ALA A 435 -22.05 -29.66 6.10
N SER A 436 -21.78 -28.62 6.89
CA SER A 436 -20.54 -28.52 7.68
C SER A 436 -20.60 -29.29 9.00
N PHE A 437 -21.75 -29.33 9.68
CA PHE A 437 -21.81 -29.79 11.07
C PHE A 437 -22.70 -31.02 11.28
N ASN A 438 -23.65 -31.33 10.40
CA ASN A 438 -24.58 -32.47 10.58
C ASN A 438 -24.11 -33.76 9.90
N ARG A 439 -22.94 -33.76 9.25
CA ARG A 439 -22.39 -34.92 8.53
C ARG A 439 -22.12 -36.15 9.41
N ASN A 440 -22.00 -35.98 10.73
CA ASN A 440 -21.81 -37.08 11.69
C ASN A 440 -23.13 -37.67 12.22
N GLN A 441 -24.28 -37.05 11.95
CA GLN A 441 -25.59 -37.59 12.34
C GLN A 441 -26.20 -38.52 11.29
N SER A 442 -25.75 -38.40 10.03
CA SER A 442 -26.28 -39.15 8.90
C SER A 442 -25.41 -40.33 8.45
N ALA A 443 -24.24 -40.57 9.07
CA ALA A 443 -23.59 -41.86 8.93
C ALA A 443 -24.55 -42.89 9.55
N PRO A 444 -25.17 -43.80 8.76
CA PRO A 444 -26.01 -44.81 9.34
C PRO A 444 -25.14 -45.52 10.36
N LYS A 445 -25.54 -45.49 11.64
CA LYS A 445 -25.03 -46.46 12.60
C LYS A 445 -25.23 -47.78 11.88
N LYS A 446 -24.14 -48.36 11.35
CA LYS A 446 -24.10 -49.79 11.07
C LYS A 446 -24.42 -50.37 12.43
N VAL A 447 -25.71 -50.61 12.66
CA VAL A 447 -26.19 -51.52 13.67
C VAL A 447 -25.40 -52.76 13.31
N ALA A 448 -24.34 -53.00 14.08
CA ALA A 448 -23.58 -54.21 13.99
C ALA A 448 -24.63 -55.28 14.25
N ALA A 449 -25.15 -55.86 13.18
CA ALA A 449 -25.89 -57.09 13.24
C ALA A 449 -24.91 -58.05 13.88
N GLU A 450 -25.21 -58.36 15.13
CA GLU A 450 -24.53 -59.29 16.01
C GLU A 450 -24.68 -60.69 15.39
N GLN A 451 -24.00 -60.93 14.27
CA GLN A 451 -23.80 -62.28 13.76
C GLN A 451 -22.66 -62.90 14.56
N LYS A 452 -23.06 -63.46 15.70
CA LYS A 452 -22.32 -64.45 16.48
C LYS A 452 -21.86 -65.58 15.53
N PRO A 453 -20.57 -65.72 15.22
CA PRO A 453 -20.08 -66.89 14.51
C PRO A 453 -20.03 -68.04 15.52
N ALA A 454 -20.75 -69.12 15.22
CA ALA A 454 -20.64 -70.38 15.93
C ALA A 454 -19.21 -70.92 15.80
N ALA A 455 -18.69 -71.39 16.93
CA ALA A 455 -17.41 -72.07 17.04
C ALA A 455 -17.35 -73.31 16.14
N ALA A 456 -16.27 -73.44 15.37
CA ALA A 456 -15.83 -74.71 14.80
C ALA A 456 -14.30 -74.75 14.77
N ALA A 457 -13.78 -75.94 15.04
CA ALA A 457 -12.45 -76.24 15.52
C ALA A 457 -11.31 -76.06 14.49
N ALA A 458 -10.10 -75.92 15.04
CA ALA A 458 -8.78 -76.02 14.39
C ALA A 458 -8.56 -77.43 13.76
N PRO A 459 -7.49 -77.74 12.96
CA PRO A 459 -6.09 -77.38 13.26
C PRO A 459 -5.10 -77.19 12.08
N ALA A 460 -3.86 -76.84 12.47
CA ALA A 460 -2.56 -77.17 11.87
C ALA A 460 -1.93 -76.27 10.77
N ARG A 461 -0.76 -75.75 11.15
CA ARG A 461 0.36 -75.24 10.32
C ARG A 461 0.83 -76.26 9.27
N PRO A 462 1.46 -75.80 8.18
CA PRO A 462 2.93 -75.84 8.14
C PRO A 462 3.59 -74.56 7.58
N GLN A 463 4.88 -74.45 7.89
CA GLN A 463 5.81 -73.41 7.51
C GLN A 463 6.21 -73.45 6.02
N SER A 464 6.80 -72.33 5.59
CA SER A 464 7.86 -72.17 4.58
C SER A 464 7.46 -71.36 3.35
N GLY A 465 8.37 -70.46 2.91
CA GLY A 465 8.25 -69.78 1.62
C GLY A 465 8.77 -68.35 1.59
N SER A 466 10.03 -68.16 1.96
CA SER A 466 10.81 -66.96 1.66
C SER A 466 10.84 -66.64 0.16
N LYS A 467 10.33 -65.48 -0.25
CA LYS A 467 10.71 -64.84 -1.54
C LYS A 467 10.79 -63.32 -1.41
N LYS A 468 12.06 -62.86 -1.35
CA LYS A 468 12.53 -61.50 -1.62
C LYS A 468 11.84 -60.94 -2.87
N ARG A 469 11.14 -59.81 -2.72
CA ARG A 469 10.77 -58.94 -3.84
C ARG A 469 11.45 -57.59 -3.63
N ARG A 470 12.32 -57.26 -4.58
CA ARG A 470 13.10 -56.02 -4.69
C ARG A 470 12.15 -54.84 -4.90
N SER A 471 12.27 -53.82 -4.07
CA SER A 471 11.73 -52.48 -4.32
C SER A 471 12.65 -51.77 -5.33
N PRO A 472 12.12 -51.08 -6.36
CA PRO A 472 12.92 -50.20 -7.20
C PRO A 472 13.25 -48.90 -6.43
N GLY A 473 14.52 -48.51 -6.49
CA GLY A 473 15.09 -47.39 -5.75
C GLY A 473 14.56 -46.04 -6.20
N LEU A 474 14.36 -45.17 -5.21
CA LEU A 474 14.34 -43.72 -5.34
C LEU A 474 15.78 -43.19 -5.15
N PRO A 475 16.23 -42.19 -5.94
CA PRO A 475 17.57 -41.64 -5.83
C PRO A 475 17.72 -40.71 -4.61
N PRO A 476 18.94 -40.57 -4.06
CA PRO A 476 19.22 -39.72 -2.91
C PRO A 476 19.34 -38.26 -3.33
N ALA A 477 18.59 -37.39 -2.66
CA ALA A 477 18.93 -35.97 -2.55
C ALA A 477 19.83 -35.81 -1.31
N PHE A 478 21.03 -35.27 -1.48
CA PHE A 478 21.74 -34.41 -0.51
C PHE A 478 23.04 -33.92 -1.19
N HIS A 479 23.04 -32.65 -1.60
CA HIS A 479 24.28 -31.91 -1.84
C HIS A 479 24.58 -31.07 -0.60
N ASP A 480 25.84 -31.10 -0.23
CA ASP A 480 26.47 -30.47 0.91
C ASP A 480 26.21 -28.97 1.00
N THR A 481 25.74 -28.52 2.16
CA THR A 481 25.92 -27.14 2.62
C THR A 481 27.01 -27.14 3.69
N PRO A 482 28.05 -26.29 3.57
CA PRO A 482 29.13 -26.27 4.54
C PRO A 482 28.65 -25.68 5.86
N THR A 483 28.78 -26.48 6.91
CA THR A 483 28.63 -26.05 8.30
C THR A 483 29.77 -25.09 8.65
N ALA A 484 29.46 -23.80 8.69
CA ALA A 484 30.31 -22.82 9.34
C ALA A 484 30.43 -23.19 10.83
N LYS A 485 31.64 -23.58 11.24
CA LYS A 485 32.03 -23.69 12.65
C LYS A 485 31.86 -22.34 13.31
N ALA A 486 30.75 -22.15 14.03
CA ALA A 486 30.63 -21.09 15.02
C ALA A 486 31.64 -21.38 16.14
N GLN A 487 32.74 -20.62 16.13
CA GLN A 487 33.61 -20.46 17.29
C GLN A 487 32.75 -19.95 18.45
N ARG A 488 32.55 -20.79 19.46
CA ARG A 488 32.07 -20.35 20.78
C ARG A 488 33.09 -19.36 21.32
N GLN A 489 32.76 -18.07 21.28
CA GLN A 489 33.40 -17.08 22.13
C GLN A 489 33.03 -17.41 23.60
N PRO A 490 33.98 -17.39 24.54
CA PRO A 490 33.66 -17.52 25.95
C PRO A 490 32.85 -16.29 26.40
N ALA A 491 31.74 -16.56 27.10
CA ALA A 491 30.94 -15.54 27.75
C ALA A 491 31.84 -14.72 28.70
N ALA A 492 32.00 -13.43 28.39
CA ALA A 492 32.57 -12.48 29.33
C ALA A 492 31.70 -12.47 30.58
N ALA A 493 32.33 -12.71 31.73
CA ALA A 493 31.70 -12.61 33.03
C ALA A 493 31.11 -11.20 33.21
N ALA A 494 29.79 -11.11 33.20
CA ALA A 494 29.08 -9.91 33.61
C ALA A 494 29.34 -9.69 35.10
N VAL A 495 30.24 -8.74 35.39
CA VAL A 495 30.42 -8.15 36.72
C VAL A 495 29.06 -7.58 37.13
N ARG A 496 28.41 -8.24 38.10
CA ARG A 496 27.19 -7.74 38.74
C ARG A 496 27.57 -6.49 39.53
N SER A 497 27.19 -5.32 39.02
CA SER A 497 27.15 -4.09 39.82
C SER A 497 26.19 -4.28 41.00
N PRO A 498 26.57 -3.90 42.23
CA PRO A 498 25.71 -4.05 43.40
C PRO A 498 24.50 -3.11 43.29
N ARG A 499 23.30 -3.66 43.53
CA ARG A 499 22.07 -2.87 43.69
C ARG A 499 22.22 -1.93 44.90
N PRO A 500 21.86 -0.64 44.79
CA PRO A 500 21.75 0.22 45.96
C PRO A 500 20.59 -0.26 46.83
N LYS A 501 20.83 -0.34 48.14
CA LYS A 501 19.78 -0.58 49.13
C LYS A 501 18.87 0.66 49.20
N PRO A 502 17.56 0.49 49.44
CA PRO A 502 16.68 1.62 49.73
C PRO A 502 17.09 2.24 51.07
N ASN A 503 17.23 3.57 51.08
CA ASN A 503 17.44 4.33 52.30
C ASN A 503 16.14 4.39 53.13
N PRO A 504 16.25 4.45 54.48
CA PRO A 504 15.14 4.40 55.42
C PRO A 504 14.22 5.62 55.38
#